data_AF-A0A7U9RZK6-F1
#
_entry.id   AF-A0A7U9RZK6-F1
#
_cell.length_a   1.000
_cell.length_b   1.000
_cell.length_c   1.000
_cell.angle_alpha   90.00
_cell.angle_beta   90.00
_cell.angle_gamma   90.00
#
_symmetry.space_group_name_H-M   'P 1'
#
loop_
_entity.id
_entity.type
_entity.pdbx_description
1 polymer ?
#
loop_
_entity_poly.entity_id
_entity_poly.type
_entity_poly.pdbx_seq_one_letter_code
_entity_poly.pdbx_strand_id
1 'polypeptide(L)' 'MATGGSGDILAGCLAGFLAQGTSCEAAAALAVYLHGMAGDFAAEETGAHSMTASDLLEKIPKAVREIFDGGKDK' A
#
# COMPACT_ATOMS: atom_id res chain seq x y z
N MET A 1 -5.79 6.02 9.15
CA MET A 1 -4.60 6.51 8.41
C MET A 1 -4.77 8.00 8.12
N ALA A 2 -4.00 8.86 8.81
CA ALA A 2 -3.95 10.31 8.59
C ALA A 2 -2.60 10.84 9.09
N THR A 3 -1.50 10.41 8.45
CA THR A 3 -0.13 10.76 8.84
C THR A 3 0.59 11.42 7.66
N GLY A 4 1.46 12.39 7.95
CA GLY A 4 2.23 13.08 6.92
C GLY A 4 3.09 12.08 6.13
N GLY A 5 3.05 12.16 4.80
CA GLY A 5 3.82 11.28 3.91
C GLY A 5 3.08 10.04 3.38
N SER A 6 1.90 9.68 3.92
CA SER A 6 1.13 8.56 3.35
C SER A 6 0.65 8.86 1.92
N GLY A 7 0.33 10.13 1.62
CA GLY A 7 -0.03 10.56 0.28
C GLY A 7 1.10 10.38 -0.75
N ASP A 8 2.36 10.61 -0.34
CA ASP A 8 3.52 10.42 -1.20
C ASP A 8 3.73 8.93 -1.55
N ILE A 9 3.48 8.05 -0.59
CA ILE A 9 3.51 6.59 -0.81
C ILE A 9 2.43 6.18 -1.80
N LEU A 10 1.18 6.65 -1.63
CA LEU A 10 0.10 6.37 -2.57
C LEU A 10 0.43 6.86 -3.99
N ALA A 11 0.95 8.08 -4.10
CA ALA A 11 1.37 8.65 -5.39
C ALA A 11 2.49 7.82 -6.04
N GLY A 12 3.46 7.36 -5.26
CA GLY A 12 4.53 6.47 -5.72
C GLY A 12 4.01 5.12 -6.23
N CYS A 13 3.07 4.49 -5.51
CA CYS A 13 2.41 3.26 -5.96
C CYS A 13 1.67 3.46 -7.28
N LEU A 14 0.88 4.53 -7.39
CA LEU A 14 0.17 4.89 -8.62
C LEU A 14 1.14 5.09 -9.78
N ALA A 15 2.19 5.88 -9.58
CA ALA A 15 3.22 6.13 -10.60
C ALA A 15 3.92 4.83 -11.02
N GLY A 16 4.22 3.93 -10.08
CA GLY A 16 4.79 2.62 -10.35
C GLY A 16 3.90 1.73 -11.21
N PHE A 17 2.58 1.72 -10.98
CA PHE A 17 1.65 0.95 -11.81
C PHE A 17 1.47 1.55 -13.21
N LEU A 18 1.41 2.87 -13.31
CA LEU A 18 1.37 3.58 -14.59
C LEU A 18 2.64 3.31 -15.42
N ALA A 19 3.81 3.34 -14.77
CA ALA A 19 5.09 3.05 -15.42
C ALA A 19 5.19 1.61 -15.97
N GLN A 20 4.41 0.68 -15.41
CA GLN A 20 4.29 -0.69 -15.90
C GLN A 20 3.28 -0.86 -17.05
N GLY A 21 2.63 0.22 -17.50
CA GLY A 21 1.65 0.19 -18.59
C GLY A 21 0.22 -0.11 -18.17
N THR A 22 -0.08 -0.05 -16.87
CA THR A 22 -1.46 -0.21 -16.36
C THR A 22 -2.31 0.99 -16.77
N SER A 23 -3.59 0.77 -17.13
CA SER A 23 -4.51 1.87 -17.44
C SER A 23 -4.67 2.80 -16.23
N CYS A 24 -5.01 4.07 -16.45
CA CYS A 24 -5.18 5.05 -15.37
C CYS A 24 -6.20 4.59 -14.32
N GLU A 25 -7.32 4.03 -14.76
CA GLU A 25 -8.40 3.54 -13.89
C GLU A 25 -7.93 2.34 -13.07
N ALA A 26 -7.29 1.37 -13.70
CA ALA A 26 -6.78 0.18 -13.03
C ALA A 26 -5.62 0.51 -12.08
N ALA A 27 -4.73 1.41 -12.47
CA ALA A 27 -3.60 1.85 -11.65
C ALA A 27 -4.08 2.60 -10.40
N ALA A 28 -5.08 3.48 -10.55
CA ALA A 28 -5.70 4.18 -9.41
C ALA A 28 -6.37 3.20 -8.44
N ALA A 29 -7.15 2.25 -8.96
CA ALA A 29 -7.80 1.23 -8.14
C ALA A 29 -6.79 0.35 -7.40
N LEU A 30 -5.76 -0.14 -8.11
CA LEU A 30 -4.70 -0.98 -7.52
C LEU A 30 -3.88 -0.21 -6.48
N ALA A 31 -3.50 1.04 -6.75
CA ALA A 31 -2.72 1.85 -5.82
C ALA A 31 -3.48 2.10 -4.52
N VAL A 32 -4.75 2.50 -4.59
CA VAL A 32 -5.58 2.74 -3.40
C VAL A 32 -5.80 1.45 -2.62
N TYR A 33 -6.08 0.33 -3.30
CA TYR A 33 -6.28 -0.96 -2.66
C TYR A 33 -5.01 -1.46 -1.95
N LEU A 34 -3.87 -1.45 -2.66
CA LEU A 34 -2.56 -1.81 -2.11
C LEU A 34 -2.21 -0.95 -0.89
N HIS A 35 -2.42 0.36 -0.99
CA HIS A 35 -2.12 1.33 0.05
C HIS A 35 -2.99 1.13 1.30
N GLY A 36 -4.29 0.87 1.12
CA GLY A 36 -5.20 0.54 2.21
C GLY A 36 -4.80 -0.75 2.93
N MET A 37 -4.54 -1.82 2.18
CA MET A 37 -4.12 -3.11 2.73
C MET A 37 -2.80 -3.02 3.51
N ALA A 38 -1.81 -2.31 2.97
CA ALA A 38 -0.56 -2.05 3.70
C ALA A 38 -0.81 -1.24 4.98
N GLY A 39 -1.75 -0.30 4.95
CA GLY A 39 -2.19 0.46 6.11
C GLY A 39 -2.83 -0.41 7.20
N ASP A 40 -3.67 -1.36 6.80
CA ASP A 40 -4.27 -2.31 7.74
C ASP A 40 -3.20 -3.19 8.40
N PHE A 41 -2.24 -3.72 7.62
CA PHE A 41 -1.11 -4.47 8.19
C PHE A 41 -0.26 -3.62 9.15
N ALA A 42 -0.04 -2.35 8.86
CA ALA A 42 0.70 -1.46 9.75
C ALA A 42 -0.12 -1.17 11.03
N ALA A 43 -1.45 -1.03 10.91
CA ALA A 43 -2.35 -0.80 12.03
C ALA A 43 -2.38 -1.99 13.00
N GLU A 44 -2.36 -3.21 12.47
CA GLU A 44 -2.34 -4.44 13.26
C GLU A 44 -1.10 -4.53 14.17
N GLU A 45 0.06 -4.09 13.69
CA GLU A 45 1.31 -4.18 14.44
C GLU A 45 1.55 -2.96 15.35
N THR A 46 1.28 -1.75 14.86
CA THR A 46 1.68 -0.52 15.55
C THR A 46 0.51 0.21 16.21
N GLY A 47 -0.73 -0.11 15.83
CA GLY A 47 -1.95 0.58 16.22
C GLY A 47 -2.37 1.66 15.22
N ALA A 48 -3.69 1.76 14.96
CA ALA A 48 -4.26 2.64 13.94
C ALA A 48 -3.98 4.15 14.13
N HIS A 49 -3.70 4.59 15.36
CA HIS A 49 -3.42 6.00 15.69
C HIS A 49 -1.92 6.31 15.84
N SER A 50 -1.09 5.28 15.96
CA SER A 50 0.35 5.38 16.21
C SER A 50 1.19 5.07 14.98
N MET A 51 0.62 4.45 13.95
CA MET A 51 1.30 4.21 12.68
C MET A 51 1.84 5.49 12.05
N THR A 52 3.01 5.39 11.45
CA THR A 52 3.67 6.42 10.64
C THR A 52 3.64 6.03 9.15
N ALA A 53 4.04 6.96 8.28
CA ALA A 53 4.20 6.65 6.86
C ALA A 53 5.32 5.61 6.62
N SER A 54 6.35 5.57 7.47
CA SER A 54 7.41 4.57 7.39
C SER A 54 6.89 3.16 7.72
N ASP A 55 6.07 3.03 8.77
CA ASP A 55 5.45 1.74 9.13
C ASP A 55 4.60 1.21 7.97
N LEU A 56 3.83 2.10 7.32
CA LEU A 56 3.08 1.78 6.12
C LEU A 56 3.98 1.32 4.95
N LEU A 57 5.05 2.07 4.68
CA LEU A 57 6.00 1.77 3.60
C LEU A 57 6.60 0.37 3.76
N GLU A 58 6.94 -0.02 5.00
CA GLU A 58 7.46 -1.35 5.31
C GLU A 58 6.46 -2.48 5.01
N LYS A 59 5.16 -2.20 4.98
CA LYS A 59 4.11 -3.19 4.66
C LYS A 59 3.77 -3.29 3.17
N ILE A 60 4.26 -2.37 2.33
CA ILE A 60 4.00 -2.42 0.88
C ILE A 60 4.45 -3.77 0.26
N PRO A 61 5.65 -4.31 0.52
CA PRO A 61 6.06 -5.60 -0.06
C PRO A 61 5.14 -6.76 0.34
N LYS A 62 4.63 -6.77 1.57
CA LYS A 62 3.67 -7.78 2.05
C LYS A 62 2.34 -7.67 1.30
N ALA A 63 1.81 -6.45 1.16
CA ALA A 63 0.56 -6.21 0.42
C ALA A 63 0.68 -6.58 -1.07
N VAL A 64 1.83 -6.32 -1.70
CA VAL A 64 2.10 -6.77 -3.08
C VAL A 64 2.03 -8.29 -3.18
N ARG A 65 2.72 -9.03 -2.29
CA ARG A 65 2.67 -10.51 -2.29
C ARG A 65 1.26 -11.04 -2.07
N GLU A 66 0.49 -10.44 -1.17
CA GLU A 66 -0.90 -10.87 -0.92
C GLU A 66 -1.75 -10.73 -2.19
N ILE A 67 -1.59 -9.63 -2.92
CA ILE A 67 -2.36 -9.33 -4.14
C ILE A 67 -1.94 -10.21 -5.32
N PHE A 68 -0.65 -10.39 -5.55
CA PHE A 68 -0.13 -11.03 -6.77
C PHE A 68 0.27 -12.50 -6.61
N ASP A 69 0.67 -12.93 -5.41
CA ASP A 69 1.18 -14.28 -5.15
C ASP A 69 0.18 -15.18 -4.39
N GLY A 70 -1.02 -14.66 -4.06
CA GLY A 70 -2.13 -15.42 -3.50
C GLY A 70 -1.99 -15.79 -2.01
N GLY A 71 -1.29 -14.97 -1.22
CA GLY A 71 -1.20 -15.09 0.24
C GLY A 71 -0.58 -16.41 0.71
N LYS A 72 0.74 -16.54 0.58
CA LYS A 72 1.50 -17.74 1.03
C LYS A 72 2.00 -17.67 2.48
N ASP A 73 1.56 -16.69 3.26
CA ASP A 73 1.98 -16.51 4.66
C ASP A 73 0.86 -16.88 5.66
N LYS A 74 0.18 -18.01 5.45
CA LYS A 74 -0.69 -18.67 6.44
C LYS A 74 -0.05 -19.93 6.99
#